data_AF-A0AA37TQ63-F1
#
_entry.id   AF-A0AA37TQ63-F1
#
_cell.length_a   1.000
_cell.length_b   1.000
_cell.length_c   1.000
_cell.angle_alpha   90.00
_cell.angle_beta   90.00
_cell.angle_gamma   90.00
#
_symmetry.space_group_name_H-M   'P 1'
#
loop_
_entity.id
_entity.type
_entity.pdbx_description
1 polymer ?
#
loop_
_entity_poly.entity_id
_entity_poly.type
_entity_poly.pdbx_seq_one_letter_code
_entity_poly.pdbx_strand_id
1 'polypeptide(L)'
;MPWFSLKRPASPAAAKPVGNGRNRILAAVTATGMVTGVAAMAVTTTGPNEGLKLVAYPDRLAHNLPTVCYGETRGVELGMRFTKAECDAMLVKALGEFAQGSVERCIKAPIGDEPYVAFLDLAYNIGSGAFCKSTVVKR
;
A
#
# COMPACT_ATOMS: atom_id res chain seq x y z
N MET A 1 37.91 14.91 -30.08
CA MET A 1 36.98 14.42 -29.04
C MET A 1 36.34 15.60 -28.31
N PRO A 2 35.02 15.86 -28.46
CA PRO A 2 34.24 16.56 -27.46
C PRO A 2 33.39 15.57 -26.67
N TRP A 3 33.52 15.65 -25.35
CA TRP A 3 32.91 14.77 -24.36
C TRP A 3 31.42 15.08 -24.17
N PHE A 4 30.62 14.02 -24.18
CA PHE A 4 29.32 13.86 -23.51
C PHE A 4 28.24 14.95 -23.73
N SER A 5 27.43 14.73 -24.77
CA SER A 5 26.05 15.21 -24.83
C SER A 5 25.18 14.31 -23.95
N LEU A 6 25.01 14.64 -22.67
CA LEU A 6 23.96 14.05 -21.85
C LEU A 6 22.61 14.62 -22.30
N LYS A 7 21.84 13.80 -23.01
CA LYS A 7 20.38 13.96 -23.08
C LYS A 7 19.85 14.03 -21.65
N ARG A 8 19.30 15.19 -21.28
CA ARG A 8 18.51 15.33 -20.06
C ARG A 8 17.40 14.26 -20.10
N PRO A 9 17.26 13.38 -19.09
CA PRO A 9 16.08 12.54 -18.99
C PRO A 9 14.84 13.43 -18.92
N ALA A 10 13.77 13.00 -19.58
CA ALA A 10 12.48 13.67 -19.57
C ALA A 10 12.07 14.01 -18.13
N SER A 11 11.60 15.25 -17.92
CA SER A 11 11.01 15.66 -16.63
C SER A 11 9.99 14.61 -16.19
N PRO A 12 10.02 14.16 -14.93
CA PRO A 12 8.90 13.38 -14.41
C PRO A 12 7.64 14.23 -14.59
N ALA A 13 6.61 13.60 -15.15
CA ALA A 13 5.33 14.23 -15.42
C ALA A 13 4.89 15.05 -14.20
N ALA A 14 4.52 16.31 -14.44
CA ALA A 14 4.07 17.23 -13.41
C ALA A 14 3.04 16.54 -12.50
N ALA A 15 3.37 16.40 -11.23
CA ALA A 15 2.46 15.89 -10.22
C ALA A 15 1.19 16.75 -10.25
N LYS A 16 0.05 16.12 -10.56
CA LYS A 16 -1.23 16.81 -10.52
C LYS A 16 -1.49 17.28 -9.09
N PRO A 17 -2.00 18.51 -8.86
CA PRO A 17 -2.31 18.98 -7.52
C PRO A 17 -3.44 18.10 -6.96
N VAL A 18 -3.16 17.39 -5.87
CA VAL A 18 -4.08 16.43 -5.27
C VAL A 18 -4.97 17.14 -4.27
N GLY A 19 -6.27 17.18 -4.59
CA GLY A 19 -7.32 17.77 -3.77
C GLY A 19 -7.53 17.03 -2.45
N ASN A 20 -7.96 17.81 -1.47
CA ASN A 20 -8.25 17.42 -0.09
C ASN A 20 -9.45 16.45 -0.03
N GLY A 21 -9.23 15.22 0.43
CA GLY A 21 -10.27 14.35 0.98
C GLY A 21 -10.98 13.39 0.02
N ARG A 22 -10.54 12.13 0.03
CA ARG A 22 -11.32 10.85 -0.04
C ARG A 22 -10.38 9.73 -0.45
N ASN A 23 -10.13 8.83 0.50
CA ASN A 23 -9.33 7.60 0.45
C ASN A 23 -8.81 7.19 -0.94
N ARG A 24 -7.57 7.61 -1.26
CA ARG A 24 -6.96 7.49 -2.60
C ARG A 24 -6.67 6.04 -3.00
N ILE A 25 -6.61 5.14 -2.03
CA ILE A 25 -6.33 3.71 -2.20
C ILE A 25 -7.63 2.93 -2.46
N LEU A 26 -8.73 3.23 -1.73
CA LEU A 26 -10.01 2.52 -1.90
C LEU A 26 -10.77 2.86 -3.18
N ALA A 27 -10.56 4.05 -3.76
CA ALA A 27 -11.20 4.44 -5.01
C ALA A 27 -10.72 3.65 -6.25
N ALA A 28 -9.74 2.75 -6.09
CA ALA A 28 -9.01 2.12 -7.18
C ALA A 28 -9.26 0.61 -7.35
N VAL A 29 -10.12 0.00 -6.53
CA VAL A 29 -10.54 -1.41 -6.69
C VAL A 29 -11.83 -1.47 -7.49
N THR A 30 -11.77 -2.06 -8.68
CA THR A 30 -12.97 -2.33 -9.49
C THR A 30 -13.66 -3.61 -9.03
N ALA A 31 -14.94 -3.79 -9.36
CA ALA A 31 -15.73 -4.97 -8.96
C ALA A 31 -15.13 -6.32 -9.42
N THR A 32 -14.16 -6.31 -10.33
CA THR A 32 -13.44 -7.48 -10.86
C THR A 32 -12.14 -7.80 -10.11
N GLY A 33 -11.78 -7.05 -9.07
CA GLY A 33 -10.53 -7.24 -8.34
C GLY A 33 -9.29 -6.64 -9.03
N MET A 34 -9.45 -5.92 -10.13
CA MET A 34 -8.35 -5.14 -10.72
C MET A 34 -8.04 -3.90 -9.89
N VAL A 35 -6.74 -3.70 -9.63
CA VAL A 35 -6.17 -2.57 -8.89
C VAL A 35 -5.54 -1.58 -9.87
N THR A 36 -5.80 -0.28 -9.71
CA THR A 36 -5.29 0.78 -10.62
C THR A 36 -4.55 1.91 -9.89
N GLY A 37 -3.65 2.62 -10.57
CA GLY A 37 -3.00 3.84 -10.04
C GLY A 37 -2.20 3.62 -8.74
N VAL A 38 -2.43 4.50 -7.74
CA VAL A 38 -1.74 4.48 -6.42
C VAL A 38 -1.88 3.14 -5.70
N ALA A 39 -3.02 2.49 -5.84
CA ALA A 39 -3.25 1.20 -5.22
C ALA A 39 -2.36 0.09 -5.81
N ALA A 40 -2.08 0.13 -7.12
CA ALA A 40 -1.19 -0.84 -7.76
C ALA A 40 0.24 -0.65 -7.26
N MET A 41 0.69 0.60 -7.15
CA MET A 41 1.98 0.94 -6.56
C MET A 41 2.07 0.42 -5.12
N ALA A 42 1.06 0.66 -4.30
CA ALA A 42 1.02 0.19 -2.91
C ALA A 42 1.11 -1.34 -2.80
N VAL A 43 0.41 -2.09 -3.65
CA VAL A 43 0.53 -3.56 -3.71
C VAL A 43 1.94 -3.98 -4.09
N THR A 44 2.56 -3.35 -5.09
CA THR A 44 3.91 -3.71 -5.52
C THR A 44 5.00 -3.31 -4.52
N THR A 45 4.75 -2.29 -3.68
CA THR A 45 5.67 -1.85 -2.63
C THR A 45 5.54 -2.69 -1.37
N THR A 46 4.32 -2.89 -0.87
CA THR A 46 4.06 -3.55 0.42
C THR A 46 3.90 -5.06 0.29
N GLY A 47 3.26 -5.55 -0.77
CA GLY A 47 2.98 -6.97 -0.96
C GLY A 47 4.21 -7.90 -0.88
N PRO A 48 5.39 -7.53 -1.43
CA PRO A 48 6.60 -8.34 -1.28
C PRO A 48 7.09 -8.48 0.16
N ASN A 49 6.89 -7.46 1.01
CA ASN A 49 7.31 -7.46 2.41
C ASN A 49 6.41 -8.35 3.27
N GLU A 50 5.13 -8.42 2.94
CA GLU A 50 4.15 -9.27 3.64
C GLU A 50 4.26 -10.74 3.22
N GLY A 51 4.55 -10.99 1.94
CA GLY A 51 4.57 -12.33 1.35
C GLY A 51 3.19 -12.84 0.96
N LEU A 52 3.10 -13.65 -0.10
CA LEU A 52 1.84 -14.12 -0.67
C LEU A 52 1.58 -15.60 -0.38
N LYS A 53 0.43 -15.91 0.22
CA LYS A 53 -0.09 -17.26 0.43
C LYS A 53 -1.51 -17.41 -0.13
N LEU A 54 -1.65 -18.09 -1.27
CA LEU A 54 -2.95 -18.23 -1.96
C LEU A 54 -3.91 -19.24 -1.30
N VAL A 55 -3.44 -19.98 -0.31
CA VAL A 55 -4.24 -20.97 0.43
C VAL A 55 -4.17 -20.63 1.90
N ALA A 56 -5.33 -20.57 2.55
CA ALA A 56 -5.43 -20.27 3.96
C ALA A 56 -4.72 -21.34 4.80
N TYR A 57 -3.84 -20.89 5.68
CA TYR A 57 -2.99 -21.74 6.53
C TYR A 57 -3.15 -21.36 8.00
N PRO A 58 -2.87 -22.29 8.94
CA PRO A 58 -2.84 -21.97 10.36
C PRO A 58 -1.55 -21.21 10.67
N ASP A 59 -1.65 -19.90 10.90
CA ASP A 59 -0.47 -19.08 11.16
C ASP A 59 -0.02 -19.22 12.62
N ARG A 60 1.12 -19.86 12.84
CA ARG A 60 1.69 -20.08 14.18
C ARG A 60 2.07 -18.78 14.89
N LEU A 61 2.44 -17.73 14.15
CA LEU A 61 2.75 -16.42 14.72
C LEU A 61 1.47 -15.70 15.18
N ALA A 62 0.34 -16.01 14.54
CA ALA A 62 -0.98 -15.53 14.92
C ALA A 62 -1.80 -16.56 15.72
N HIS A 63 -1.16 -17.38 16.55
CA HIS A 63 -1.82 -18.37 17.42
C HIS A 63 -2.73 -19.38 16.68
N ASN A 64 -2.30 -19.81 15.50
CA ASN A 64 -3.02 -20.70 14.57
C ASN A 64 -4.31 -20.09 13.98
N LEU A 65 -4.44 -18.77 13.98
CA LEU A 65 -5.54 -18.10 13.29
C LEU A 65 -5.44 -18.36 11.77
N PRO A 66 -6.53 -18.75 11.09
CA PRO A 66 -6.53 -18.92 9.66
C PRO A 66 -6.12 -17.63 8.96
N THR A 67 -5.02 -17.71 8.20
CA THR A 67 -4.41 -16.55 7.54
C THR A 67 -4.19 -16.87 6.07
N VAL A 68 -4.42 -15.88 5.20
CA VAL A 68 -4.30 -16.03 3.74
C VAL A 68 -3.80 -14.73 3.09
N CYS A 69 -3.47 -14.81 1.80
CA CYS A 69 -3.01 -13.69 0.99
C CYS A 69 -1.77 -13.01 1.60
N TYR A 70 -1.86 -11.72 1.88
CA TYR A 70 -0.83 -10.88 2.47
C TYR A 70 -1.11 -10.67 3.98
N GLY A 71 -1.45 -11.74 4.70
CA GLY A 71 -1.76 -11.68 6.13
C GLY A 71 -3.23 -11.36 6.48
N GLU A 72 -4.18 -11.57 5.56
CA GLU A 72 -5.61 -11.37 5.82
C GLU A 72 -6.18 -12.50 6.69
N THR A 73 -7.03 -12.15 7.64
CA THR A 73 -7.60 -13.07 8.65
C THR A 73 -9.11 -12.92 8.80
N ARG A 74 -9.70 -11.83 8.29
CA ARG A 74 -11.12 -11.52 8.46
C ARG A 74 -11.96 -12.44 7.57
N GLY A 75 -12.77 -13.30 8.20
CA GLY A 75 -13.66 -14.22 7.49
C GLY A 75 -12.91 -15.32 6.73
N VAL A 76 -11.69 -15.65 7.16
CA VAL A 76 -10.85 -16.69 6.56
C VAL A 76 -11.05 -18.00 7.32
N GLU A 77 -11.25 -19.09 6.59
CA GLU A 77 -11.26 -20.45 7.12
C GLU A 77 -10.13 -21.27 6.50
N LEU A 78 -9.67 -22.29 7.19
CA LEU A 78 -8.58 -23.14 6.71
C LEU A 78 -8.95 -23.82 5.39
N GLY A 79 -8.00 -23.81 4.44
CA GLY A 79 -8.20 -24.43 3.13
C GLY A 79 -8.92 -23.56 2.09
N MET A 80 -9.44 -22.38 2.47
CA MET A 80 -9.92 -21.39 1.49
C MET A 80 -8.80 -21.01 0.51
N ARG A 81 -9.17 -20.80 -0.76
CA ARG A 81 -8.23 -20.48 -1.84
C ARG A 81 -8.63 -19.18 -2.50
N PHE A 82 -7.62 -18.37 -2.79
CA PHE A 82 -7.79 -17.08 -3.45
C PHE A 82 -6.82 -16.98 -4.63
N THR A 83 -7.23 -16.23 -5.64
CA THR A 83 -6.39 -15.80 -6.75
C THR A 83 -5.50 -14.64 -6.30
N LYS A 84 -4.40 -14.40 -7.04
CA LYS A 84 -3.54 -13.25 -6.76
C LYS A 84 -4.32 -11.93 -6.85
N ALA A 85 -5.24 -11.79 -7.80
CA ALA A 85 -6.04 -10.58 -7.96
C ALA A 85 -6.95 -10.32 -6.75
N GLU A 86 -7.56 -11.37 -6.19
CA GLU A 86 -8.36 -11.26 -4.96
C GLU A 86 -7.47 -10.86 -3.78
N CYS A 87 -6.28 -11.45 -3.65
CA CYS A 87 -5.32 -11.07 -2.61
C CYS A 87 -4.84 -9.62 -2.75
N ASP A 88 -4.55 -9.18 -3.97
CA ASP A 88 -4.18 -7.79 -4.26
C ASP A 88 -5.32 -6.84 -3.86
N ALA A 89 -6.57 -7.17 -4.21
CA ALA A 89 -7.74 -6.38 -3.84
C ALA A 89 -7.96 -6.32 -2.31
N MET A 90 -7.76 -7.44 -1.60
CA MET A 90 -7.81 -7.48 -0.13
C MET A 90 -6.73 -6.58 0.49
N LEU A 91 -5.50 -6.65 -0.02
CA LEU A 91 -4.40 -5.81 0.46
C LEU A 91 -4.71 -4.32 0.22
N VAL A 92 -5.22 -3.95 -0.95
CA VAL A 92 -5.61 -2.56 -1.24
C VAL A 92 -6.67 -2.07 -0.28
N LYS A 93 -7.69 -2.90 0.01
CA LYS A 93 -8.72 -2.54 0.99
C LYS A 93 -8.10 -2.29 2.37
N ALA A 94 -7.25 -3.20 2.84
CA ALA A 94 -6.57 -3.07 4.13
C ALA A 94 -5.68 -1.82 4.19
N LEU A 95 -4.86 -1.59 3.18
CA LEU A 95 -3.98 -0.42 3.07
C LEU A 95 -4.78 0.89 3.04
N GLY A 96 -5.92 0.91 2.36
CA GLY A 96 -6.77 2.08 2.31
C GLY A 96 -7.48 2.36 3.64
N GLU A 97 -7.95 1.34 4.37
CA GLU A 97 -8.46 1.48 5.74
C GLU A 97 -7.35 2.00 6.68
N PHE A 98 -6.14 1.46 6.54
CA PHE A 98 -4.99 1.84 7.35
C PHE A 98 -4.50 3.27 7.08
N ALA A 99 -4.54 3.72 5.82
CA ALA A 99 -4.10 5.05 5.40
C ALA A 99 -4.87 6.18 6.13
N GLN A 100 -6.17 5.99 6.35
CA GLN A 100 -7.03 6.93 7.09
C GLN A 100 -6.55 7.13 8.53
N GLY A 101 -6.12 6.04 9.18
CA GLY A 101 -5.62 6.06 10.55
C GLY A 101 -4.17 6.52 10.71
N SER A 102 -3.43 6.68 9.61
CA SER A 102 -1.98 6.90 9.60
C SER A 102 -1.57 8.10 8.76
N VAL A 103 -1.26 7.90 7.47
CA VAL A 103 -0.72 8.92 6.56
C VAL A 103 -1.67 10.12 6.47
N GLU A 104 -2.95 9.89 6.22
CA GLU A 104 -3.95 10.96 6.07
C GLU A 104 -4.23 11.69 7.40
N ARG A 105 -4.05 10.97 8.53
CA ARG A 105 -4.18 11.55 9.86
C ARG A 105 -3.01 12.48 10.20
N CYS A 106 -1.79 12.14 9.79
CA CYS A 106 -0.58 12.73 10.35
C CYS A 106 0.20 13.62 9.37
N ILE A 107 0.05 13.43 8.07
CA ILE A 107 0.59 14.33 7.05
C ILE A 107 -0.53 15.27 6.59
N LYS A 108 -0.31 16.59 6.76
CA LYS A 108 -1.26 17.64 6.35
C LYS A 108 -0.86 18.38 5.09
N ALA A 109 0.42 18.27 4.70
CA ALA A 109 0.90 18.83 3.45
C ALA A 109 0.40 18.01 2.25
N PRO A 110 0.19 18.64 1.08
CA PRO A 110 -0.06 17.91 -0.15
C PRO A 110 1.16 17.04 -0.48
N ILE A 111 0.92 15.76 -0.77
CA ILE A 111 1.95 14.80 -1.13
C ILE A 111 1.60 14.11 -2.46
N GLY A 112 2.64 13.90 -3.28
CA GLY A 112 2.54 13.13 -4.51
C GLY A 112 2.30 11.64 -4.24
N ASP A 113 2.08 10.87 -5.30
CA ASP A 113 1.63 9.48 -5.18
C ASP A 113 2.73 8.54 -4.69
N GLU A 114 3.96 8.69 -5.22
CA GLU A 114 5.12 7.92 -4.76
C GLU A 114 5.44 8.13 -3.27
N PRO A 115 5.60 9.37 -2.76
CA PRO A 115 5.84 9.57 -1.34
C PRO A 115 4.65 9.13 -0.48
N TYR A 116 3.41 9.28 -0.97
CA TYR A 116 2.24 8.73 -0.28
C TYR A 116 2.34 7.21 -0.08
N VAL A 117 2.69 6.46 -1.13
CA VAL A 117 2.86 5.00 -1.06
C VAL A 117 4.02 4.63 -0.15
N ALA A 118 5.16 5.32 -0.23
CA ALA A 118 6.30 5.05 0.64
C ALA A 118 5.99 5.32 2.12
N PHE A 119 5.25 6.39 2.42
CA PHE A 119 4.79 6.68 3.77
C PHE A 119 3.77 5.67 4.27
N LEU A 120 2.89 5.20 3.38
CA LEU A 120 1.91 4.18 3.72
C LEU A 120 2.58 2.85 4.05
N ASP A 121 3.56 2.41 3.24
CA ASP A 121 4.35 1.21 3.49
C ASP A 121 5.10 1.29 4.83
N LEU A 122 5.80 2.42 5.07
CA LEU A 122 6.47 2.66 6.34
C LEU A 122 5.48 2.62 7.51
N ALA A 123 4.34 3.30 7.39
CA ALA A 123 3.34 3.33 8.44
C ALA A 123 2.74 1.94 8.71
N TYR A 124 2.55 1.13 7.66
CA TYR A 124 2.07 -0.25 7.79
C TYR A 124 3.10 -1.12 8.53
N ASN A 125 4.39 -0.91 8.26
CA ASN A 125 5.49 -1.61 8.91
C ASN A 125 5.68 -1.24 10.39
N ILE A 126 5.69 0.05 10.73
CA ILE A 126 6.01 0.51 12.10
C ILE A 126 4.77 0.84 12.96
N GLY A 127 3.58 0.80 12.36
CA GLY A 127 2.32 1.19 12.97
C GLY A 127 2.06 2.71 12.92
N SER A 128 0.77 3.06 12.89
CA SER A 128 0.30 4.45 12.76
C SER A 128 0.84 5.37 13.86
N GLY A 129 0.82 4.92 15.12
CA GLY A 129 1.28 5.70 16.26
C GLY A 129 2.77 6.06 16.22
N ALA A 130 3.62 5.12 15.77
CA ALA A 130 5.05 5.36 15.60
C ALA A 130 5.31 6.27 14.39
N PHE A 131 4.63 6.03 13.28
CA PHE A 131 4.71 6.86 12.08
C PHE A 131 4.39 8.33 12.39
N CYS A 132 3.27 8.60 13.05
CA CYS A 132 2.85 9.96 13.39
C CYS A 132 3.83 10.71 14.31
N LYS A 133 4.63 10.00 15.10
CA LYS A 133 5.64 10.58 16.01
C LYS A 133 7.04 10.66 15.37
N SER A 134 7.23 10.03 14.21
CA SER A 134 8.52 9.89 13.54
C SER A 134 9.06 11.25 13.05
N THR A 135 10.36 11.29 12.79
CA THR A 135 11.01 12.46 12.16
C THR A 135 10.57 12.66 10.72
N VAL A 136 10.12 11.61 10.03
CA VAL A 136 9.61 11.65 8.66
C VAL A 136 8.38 12.56 8.56
N VAL A 137 7.49 12.52 9.55
CA VAL A 137 6.30 13.40 9.59
C VAL A 137 6.64 14.84 10.01
N LYS A 138 7.76 15.03 10.73
CA LYS A 138 8.16 16.33 11.30
C LYS A 138 8.99 17.19 10.36
N ARG A 139 9.48 16.65 9.25
CA ARG A 139 10.35 17.32 8.27
C ARG A 139 9.61 17.48 6.96
#